data_AF-I9GZT1-F1
#
_entry.id   AF-I9GZT1-F1
#
_cell.length_a   1.000
_cell.length_b   1.000
_cell.length_c   1.000
_cell.angle_alpha   90.00
_cell.angle_beta   90.00
_cell.angle_gamma   90.00
#
_symmetry.space_group_name_H-M   'P 1'
#
loop_
_entity.id
_entity.type
_entity.pdbx_description
1 polymer ?
#
loop_
_entity_poly.entity_id
_entity_poly.type
_entity_poly.pdbx_seq_one_letter_code
_entity_poly.pdbx_strand_id
1 'polypeptide(L)'
;MQTDKQGVWTDLQFEVIEVIEMGEPVMITVGDSIRIFKDAFEKKRRKDLDFANTSVERHSNSLQKADIPVMRKFYQNHIDKYQKMADSLSRLKPLLPAAYSDADPEKSAAQEVTCKFSIMAPFIKARQEITETFILNADGSKCYRCKPGRSGR
;
A
#
# COMPACT_ATOMS: atom_id res chain seq x y z
N MET A 1 19.97 -11.01 3.59
CA MET A 1 20.03 -12.04 2.52
C MET A 1 20.88 -11.50 1.39
N GLN A 2 21.98 -12.17 1.08
CA GLN A 2 22.89 -11.75 0.02
C GLN A 2 23.00 -12.89 -0.99
N THR A 3 22.63 -12.62 -2.24
CA THR A 3 22.84 -13.52 -3.37
C THR A 3 24.27 -13.39 -3.84
N ASP A 4 24.97 -14.50 -4.03
CA ASP A 4 26.18 -14.50 -4.85
C ASP A 4 25.83 -14.23 -6.33
N LYS A 5 26.85 -14.08 -7.18
CA LYS A 5 26.67 -13.79 -8.61
C LYS A 5 25.96 -14.92 -9.37
N GLN A 6 25.79 -16.09 -8.76
CA GLN A 6 25.10 -17.26 -9.33
C GLN A 6 23.68 -17.46 -8.76
N GLY A 7 23.23 -16.60 -7.85
CA GLY A 7 21.87 -16.65 -7.31
C GLY A 7 21.64 -17.77 -6.29
N VAL A 8 22.70 -18.31 -5.69
CA VAL A 8 22.58 -19.34 -4.66
C VAL A 8 22.07 -18.69 -3.36
N TRP A 9 21.05 -19.30 -2.78
CA TRP A 9 20.52 -18.91 -1.48
C TRP A 9 21.39 -19.52 -0.39
N THR A 10 22.32 -18.74 0.15
CA THR A 10 23.13 -19.15 1.29
C THR A 10 22.46 -18.71 2.58
N ASP A 11 22.05 -19.69 3.39
CA ASP A 11 21.70 -19.42 4.78
C ASP A 11 22.99 -19.07 5.55
N LEU A 12 23.09 -17.82 5.97
CA LEU A 12 24.27 -17.29 6.64
C LEU A 12 24.36 -17.72 8.11
N GLN A 13 23.36 -18.44 8.66
CA GLN A 13 23.40 -19.03 10.00
C GLN A 13 23.91 -18.03 11.06
N PHE A 14 23.40 -16.79 11.03
CA PHE A 14 23.80 -15.78 12.01
C PHE A 14 23.15 -16.08 13.36
N GLU A 15 23.90 -15.80 14.44
CA GLU A 15 23.39 -15.89 15.80
C GLU A 15 23.03 -14.49 16.30
N VAL A 16 21.84 -14.35 16.88
CA VAL A 16 21.47 -13.15 17.62
C VAL A 16 22.17 -13.21 18.97
N ILE A 17 23.11 -12.29 19.18
CA ILE A 17 23.91 -12.20 20.40
C ILE A 17 23.09 -11.52 21.50
N GLU A 18 22.45 -10.41 21.14
CA GLU A 18 21.80 -9.52 22.11
C GLU A 18 20.68 -8.72 21.44
N VAL A 19 19.58 -8.52 22.16
CA VAL A 19 18.59 -7.49 21.84
C VAL A 19 19.03 -6.24 22.60
N ILE A 20 19.56 -5.26 21.87
CA ILE A 20 20.13 -4.03 22.43
C ILE A 20 19.01 -3.12 22.94
N GLU A 21 17.95 -3.00 22.15
CA GLU A 21 16.84 -2.09 22.44
C GLU A 21 15.55 -2.65 21.84
N MET A 22 14.46 -2.59 22.61
CA MET A 22 13.11 -2.75 22.09
C MET A 22 12.38 -1.43 22.30
N GLY A 23 11.98 -0.80 21.20
CA GLY A 23 11.16 0.40 21.27
C GLY A 23 9.77 0.11 21.84
N GLU A 24 9.11 1.14 22.37
CA GLU A 24 7.73 1.01 22.82
C GLU A 24 6.81 0.62 21.65
N PRO A 25 5.88 -0.34 21.83
CA PRO A 25 4.95 -0.72 20.79
C PRO A 25 4.07 0.44 20.35
N VAL A 26 4.06 0.72 19.06
CA VAL A 26 3.12 1.66 18.44
C VAL A 26 1.86 0.90 18.06
N MET A 27 0.74 1.26 18.70
CA MET A 27 -0.55 0.62 18.45
C MET A 27 -1.09 1.05 17.10
N ILE A 28 -1.37 0.08 16.23
CA ILE A 28 -2.10 0.30 14.97
C ILE A 28 -3.57 0.00 15.26
N THR A 29 -4.42 1.00 15.05
CA THR A 29 -5.84 0.89 15.35
C THR A 29 -6.67 0.42 14.16
N VAL A 30 -7.88 -0.04 14.44
CA VAL A 30 -8.92 -0.26 13.42
C VAL A 30 -9.18 1.03 12.65
N GLY A 31 -9.20 2.19 13.33
CA GLY A 31 -9.35 3.51 12.74
C GLY A 31 -8.28 3.84 11.70
N ASP A 32 -7.01 3.53 11.98
CA ASP A 32 -5.91 3.70 11.03
C ASP A 32 -6.13 2.89 9.76
N SER A 33 -6.58 1.64 9.90
CA SER A 33 -6.87 0.76 8.78
C SER A 33 -8.04 1.31 7.94
N ILE A 34 -9.12 1.76 8.60
CA ILE A 34 -10.26 2.40 7.93
C ILE A 34 -9.82 3.65 7.16
N ARG A 35 -8.97 4.49 7.75
CA ARG A 35 -8.41 5.67 7.09
C ARG A 35 -7.64 5.29 5.83
N ILE A 36 -6.76 4.29 5.91
CA ILE A 36 -5.99 3.79 4.74
C ILE A 36 -6.93 3.30 3.63
N PHE A 37 -7.99 2.55 3.97
CA PHE A 37 -8.97 2.09 2.98
C PHE A 37 -9.70 3.26 2.30
N LYS A 38 -10.14 4.25 3.09
CA LYS A 38 -10.81 5.45 2.56
C LYS A 38 -9.88 6.27 1.68
N ASP A 39 -8.63 6.48 2.10
CA ASP A 39 -7.64 7.24 1.33
C ASP A 39 -7.30 6.53 0.01
N ALA A 40 -7.12 5.21 0.04
CA ALA A 40 -6.87 4.42 -1.16
C ALA A 40 -8.05 4.49 -2.13
N PHE A 41 -9.27 4.39 -1.62
CA PHE A 41 -10.50 4.56 -2.40
C PHE A 41 -10.56 5.95 -3.03
N GLU A 42 -10.38 7.02 -2.25
CA GLU A 42 -10.45 8.39 -2.73
C GLU A 42 -9.37 8.70 -3.77
N LYS A 43 -8.15 8.19 -3.56
CA LYS A 43 -7.05 8.34 -4.51
C LYS A 43 -7.37 7.67 -5.84
N LYS A 44 -7.94 6.46 -5.81
CA LYS A 44 -8.36 5.75 -7.04
C LYS A 44 -9.53 6.47 -7.72
N ARG A 45 -10.57 6.81 -6.96
CA ARG A 45 -11.75 7.53 -7.46
C ARG A 45 -11.37 8.82 -8.16
N ARG A 46 -10.47 9.61 -7.58
CA ARG A 46 -9.98 10.86 -8.17
C ARG A 46 -9.25 10.62 -9.49
N LYS A 47 -8.37 9.62 -9.56
CA LYS A 47 -7.66 9.26 -10.81
C LYS A 47 -8.61 8.81 -11.91
N ASP A 48 -9.59 7.98 -11.56
CA ASP A 48 -10.56 7.45 -12.52
C ASP A 48 -11.50 8.57 -13.03
N LEU A 49 -11.85 9.52 -12.16
CA LEU A 49 -12.66 10.69 -12.51
C LEU A 49 -11.87 11.66 -13.42
N ASP A 50 -10.61 11.92 -13.10
CA ASP A 50 -9.72 12.74 -13.93
C ASP A 50 -9.54 12.14 -15.33
N PHE A 51 -9.35 10.81 -15.41
CA PHE A 51 -9.29 10.08 -16.67
C PHE A 51 -10.59 10.19 -17.48
N ALA A 52 -11.75 10.03 -16.82
CA ALA A 52 -13.05 10.15 -17.47
C ALA A 52 -13.27 11.56 -18.03
N ASN A 53 -13.01 12.60 -17.23
CA ASN A 53 -13.16 14.00 -17.63
C ASN A 53 -12.23 14.38 -18.79
N THR A 54 -10.95 14.01 -18.69
CA THR A 54 -9.97 14.24 -19.77
C THR A 54 -10.40 13.53 -21.06
N SER A 55 -11.01 12.36 -20.95
CA SER A 55 -11.51 11.61 -22.12
C SER A 55 -12.76 12.26 -22.72
N VAL A 56 -13.68 12.76 -21.90
CA VAL A 56 -14.82 13.59 -22.37
C VAL A 56 -14.31 14.80 -23.14
N GLU A 57 -13.37 15.55 -22.57
CA GLU A 57 -12.80 16.75 -23.20
C GLU A 57 -12.14 16.40 -24.55
N ARG A 58 -11.27 15.38 -24.58
CA ARG A 58 -10.59 14.94 -25.80
C ARG A 58 -11.56 14.56 -26.92
N HIS A 59 -12.60 13.79 -26.59
CA HIS A 59 -13.59 13.37 -27.57
C HIS A 59 -14.52 14.50 -27.98
N SER A 60 -14.80 15.45 -27.09
CA SER A 60 -15.56 16.67 -27.41
C SER A 60 -14.79 17.55 -28.42
N ASN A 61 -13.49 17.74 -28.20
CA ASN A 61 -12.61 18.44 -29.13
C ASN A 61 -12.52 17.73 -30.50
N SER A 62 -12.55 16.40 -30.51
CA SER A 62 -12.55 15.61 -31.75
C SER A 62 -13.89 15.69 -32.49
N LEU A 63 -15.01 15.68 -31.75
CA LEU A 63 -16.36 15.83 -32.29
C LEU A 63 -16.55 17.18 -32.98
N GLN A 64 -16.00 18.26 -32.42
CA GLN A 64 -16.04 19.60 -33.03
C GLN A 64 -15.36 19.65 -34.40
N LYS A 65 -14.31 18.86 -34.60
CA LYS A 65 -13.51 18.79 -35.84
C LYS A 65 -14.01 17.71 -36.81
N ALA A 66 -15.05 16.97 -36.45
CA ALA A 66 -15.53 15.84 -37.24
C ALA A 66 -16.61 16.27 -38.25
N ASP A 67 -16.27 16.16 -39.53
CA ASP A 67 -17.16 16.53 -40.65
C ASP A 67 -17.98 15.34 -41.18
N ILE A 68 -17.59 14.11 -40.81
CA ILE A 68 -18.25 12.87 -41.26
C ILE A 68 -19.25 12.39 -40.20
N PRO A 69 -20.54 12.16 -40.55
CA PRO A 69 -21.57 11.74 -39.58
C PRO A 69 -21.22 10.48 -38.78
N VAL A 70 -20.57 9.50 -39.39
CA VAL A 70 -20.12 8.27 -38.71
C VAL A 70 -19.10 8.58 -37.62
N MET A 71 -18.13 9.46 -37.89
CA MET A 71 -17.12 9.88 -36.90
C MET A 71 -17.75 10.69 -35.78
N ARG A 72 -18.72 11.58 -36.10
CA ARG A 72 -19.47 12.33 -35.09
C ARG A 72 -20.20 11.39 -34.13
N LYS A 73 -20.89 10.38 -34.65
CA LYS A 73 -21.57 9.37 -33.83
C LYS A 73 -20.59 8.57 -32.98
N PHE A 74 -19.43 8.22 -33.52
CA PHE A 74 -18.37 7.54 -32.78
C PHE A 74 -17.89 8.36 -31.58
N TYR A 75 -17.54 9.64 -31.78
CA TYR A 75 -17.09 10.51 -30.69
C TYR A 75 -18.20 10.78 -29.66
N GLN A 76 -19.44 10.97 -30.10
CA GLN A 76 -20.58 11.13 -29.18
C GLN A 76 -20.75 9.91 -28.28
N ASN A 77 -20.69 8.69 -28.83
CA ASN A 77 -20.77 7.46 -28.01
C ASN A 77 -19.67 7.39 -26.96
N HIS A 78 -18.45 7.84 -27.29
CA HIS A 78 -17.35 7.89 -26.34
C HIS A 78 -17.56 8.95 -25.25
N ILE A 79 -18.06 10.14 -25.62
CA ILE A 79 -18.44 11.18 -24.66
C ILE A 79 -19.47 10.63 -23.69
N ASP A 80 -20.57 10.06 -24.19
CA ASP A 80 -21.66 9.52 -23.38
C ASP A 80 -21.16 8.41 -22.43
N LYS A 81 -20.26 7.55 -22.92
CA LYS A 81 -19.64 6.49 -22.10
C LYS A 81 -18.85 7.07 -20.93
N TYR A 82 -17.96 8.03 -21.19
CA TYR A 82 -17.11 8.59 -20.15
C TYR A 82 -17.87 9.55 -19.22
N GLN A 83 -18.90 10.24 -19.70
CA GLN A 83 -19.82 11.02 -18.88
C GLN A 83 -20.53 10.10 -17.86
N LYS A 84 -21.11 8.97 -18.32
CA LYS A 84 -21.74 7.98 -17.44
C LYS A 84 -20.76 7.42 -16.41
N MET A 85 -19.50 7.20 -16.80
CA MET A 85 -18.46 6.76 -15.88
C MET A 85 -18.18 7.82 -14.79
N ALA A 86 -18.01 9.08 -15.18
CA ALA A 86 -17.80 10.19 -14.24
C ALA A 86 -18.99 10.34 -13.27
N ASP A 87 -20.23 10.25 -13.78
CA ASP A 87 -21.45 10.30 -12.99
C ASP A 87 -21.56 9.13 -12.00
N SER A 88 -21.14 7.93 -12.41
CA SER A 88 -21.11 6.77 -11.52
C SER A 88 -20.07 6.95 -10.42
N LEU A 89 -18.89 7.47 -10.76
CA LEU A 89 -17.79 7.68 -9.81
C LEU A 89 -18.11 8.78 -8.79
N SER A 90 -18.80 9.85 -9.19
CA SER A 90 -19.16 10.96 -8.29
C SER A 90 -20.13 10.53 -7.17
N ARG A 91 -20.98 9.54 -7.44
CA ARG A 91 -21.93 8.96 -6.46
C ARG A 91 -21.36 7.80 -5.66
N LEU A 92 -20.22 7.24 -6.06
CA LEU A 92 -19.64 6.07 -5.41
C LEU A 92 -19.10 6.44 -4.03
N LYS A 93 -19.46 5.63 -3.03
CA LYS A 93 -18.99 5.74 -1.64
C LYS A 93 -17.98 4.63 -1.33
N PRO A 94 -17.02 4.87 -0.42
CA PRO A 94 -16.11 3.82 0.02
C PRO A 94 -16.90 2.72 0.74
N LEU A 95 -16.70 1.48 0.30
CA LEU A 95 -17.22 0.30 0.98
C LEU A 95 -16.12 -0.29 1.86
N LEU A 96 -16.37 -0.38 3.16
CA LEU A 96 -15.46 -1.03 4.09
C LEU A 96 -15.75 -2.54 4.11
N PRO A 97 -14.72 -3.39 4.32
CA PRO A 97 -14.97 -4.81 4.58
C PRO A 97 -15.84 -4.98 5.84
N ALA A 98 -16.67 -6.03 5.88
CA ALA A 98 -17.59 -6.29 7.00
C ALA A 98 -16.87 -6.40 8.37
N ALA A 99 -15.61 -6.83 8.38
CA ALA A 99 -14.80 -6.85 9.60
C ALA A 99 -14.56 -5.46 10.23
N TYR A 100 -14.78 -4.38 9.47
CA TYR A 100 -14.54 -3.00 9.88
C TYR A 100 -15.83 -2.16 9.99
N SER A 101 -17.00 -2.69 9.63
CA SER A 101 -18.24 -1.90 9.60
C SER A 101 -18.73 -1.49 10.99
N ASP A 102 -18.61 -2.39 11.96
CA ASP A 102 -19.10 -2.23 13.34
C ASP A 102 -17.97 -2.32 14.38
N ALA A 103 -16.72 -2.31 13.90
CA ALA A 103 -15.55 -2.39 14.76
C ALA A 103 -15.28 -1.03 15.43
N ASP A 104 -14.96 -1.06 16.72
CA ASP A 104 -14.51 0.10 17.47
C ASP A 104 -13.22 0.69 16.83
N PRO A 105 -13.22 1.95 16.38
CA PRO A 105 -12.06 2.58 15.76
C PRO A 105 -10.81 2.60 16.65
N GLU A 106 -10.96 2.67 17.97
CA GLU A 106 -9.85 2.73 18.92
C GLU A 106 -9.27 1.35 19.25
N LYS A 107 -9.96 0.28 18.83
CA LYS A 107 -9.49 -1.08 19.04
C LYS A 107 -8.15 -1.30 18.33
N SER A 108 -7.20 -1.88 19.03
CA SER A 108 -5.95 -2.34 18.42
C SER A 108 -6.21 -3.44 17.39
N ALA A 109 -5.71 -3.23 16.18
CA ALA A 109 -5.65 -4.24 15.13
C ALA A 109 -4.29 -4.94 15.10
N ALA A 110 -3.21 -4.21 15.39
CA ALA A 110 -1.84 -4.68 15.39
C ALA A 110 -0.95 -3.79 16.26
N GLN A 111 0.29 -4.23 16.48
CA GLN A 111 1.33 -3.42 17.11
C GLN A 111 2.56 -3.39 16.21
N GLU A 112 3.19 -2.24 16.10
CA GLU A 112 4.49 -2.08 15.45
C GLU A 112 5.56 -1.93 16.51
N VAL A 113 6.59 -2.78 16.47
CA VAL A 113 7.72 -2.74 17.42
C VAL A 113 9.00 -2.68 16.63
N THR A 114 9.86 -1.71 16.95
CA THR A 114 11.21 -1.64 16.38
C THR A 114 12.21 -2.18 17.38
N CYS A 115 13.01 -3.15 16.94
CA CYS A 115 14.03 -3.78 17.77
C CYS A 115 15.40 -3.56 17.14
N LYS A 116 16.40 -3.33 17.99
CA LYS A 116 17.81 -3.28 17.63
C LYS A 116 18.49 -4.54 18.16
N PHE A 117 19.09 -5.31 17.26
CA PHE A 117 19.81 -6.54 17.56
C PHE A 117 21.29 -6.35 17.33
N SER A 118 22.07 -7.17 18.02
CA SER A 118 23.42 -7.47 17.59
C SER A 118 23.55 -8.91 17.10
N ILE A 119 24.17 -9.07 15.94
CA ILE A 119 24.42 -10.37 15.34
C ILE A 119 25.92 -10.56 15.07
N MET A 120 26.36 -11.81 15.03
CA MET A 120 27.69 -12.18 14.54
C MET A 120 27.52 -13.12 13.36
N ALA A 121 28.07 -12.75 12.21
CA ALA A 121 28.08 -13.62 11.06
C ALA A 121 29.20 -14.67 11.21
N PRO A 122 28.98 -15.95 10.88
CA PRO A 122 30.00 -17.00 11.07
C PRO A 122 31.30 -16.73 10.33
N PHE A 123 31.22 -16.09 9.15
CA PHE A 123 32.37 -15.83 8.27
C PHE A 123 33.01 -14.47 8.50
N ILE A 124 32.27 -13.52 9.06
CA ILE A 124 32.75 -12.17 9.36
C ILE A 124 32.78 -12.10 10.89
N LYS A 125 33.96 -12.32 11.49
CA LYS A 125 34.20 -12.24 12.95
C LYS A 125 34.06 -10.81 13.52
N ALA A 126 33.12 -10.03 12.99
CA ALA A 126 32.80 -8.68 13.44
C ALA A 126 31.34 -8.64 13.85
N ARG A 127 31.09 -8.04 15.03
CA ARG A 127 29.76 -7.77 15.55
C ARG A 127 29.07 -6.76 14.63
N GLN A 128 27.84 -7.04 14.25
CA GLN A 128 26.99 -6.13 13.48
C GLN A 128 25.76 -5.77 14.30
N GLU A 129 25.24 -4.56 14.08
CA GLU A 129 23.98 -4.11 14.66
C GLU A 129 22.94 -3.98 13.54
N ILE A 130 21.76 -4.52 13.78
CA ILE A 130 20.64 -4.47 12.83
C ILE A 130 19.43 -3.91 13.56
N THR A 131 18.78 -2.94 12.94
CA THR A 131 17.49 -2.43 13.40
C THR A 131 16.40 -2.94 12.47
N GLU A 132 15.41 -3.62 13.03
CA GLU A 132 14.29 -4.21 12.31
C GLU A 132 12.96 -3.81 12.92
N THR A 133 11.95 -3.65 12.08
CA THR A 133 10.58 -3.32 12.52
C THR A 133 9.65 -4.49 12.28
N PHE A 134 8.97 -4.92 13.34
CA PHE A 134 8.05 -6.05 13.37
C PHE A 134 6.62 -5.56 13.52
N ILE A 135 5.72 -6.20 12.78
CA ILE A 135 4.28 -6.04 12.95
C ILE A 135 3.76 -7.26 13.68
N LEU A 136 3.31 -7.06 14.91
CA LEU A 136 2.69 -8.05 15.75
C LEU A 136 1.17 -7.93 15.69
N ASN A 137 0.48 -9.00 16.08
CA ASN A 137 -0.93 -8.94 16.38
C ASN A 137 -1.21 -8.09 17.63
N ALA A 138 -2.48 -7.78 17.86
CA ALA A 138 -2.89 -6.85 18.92
C ALA A 138 -2.44 -7.23 20.33
N ASP A 139 -2.22 -8.53 20.62
CA ASP A 139 -1.73 -9.03 21.91
C ASP A 139 -0.22 -9.33 21.94
N GLY A 140 0.49 -9.11 20.83
CA GLY A 140 1.93 -9.34 20.71
C GLY A 140 2.36 -10.81 20.58
N SER A 141 1.44 -11.78 20.66
CA SER A 141 1.77 -13.22 20.65
C SER A 141 2.21 -13.76 19.28
N LYS A 142 1.89 -13.06 18.18
CA LYS A 142 2.20 -13.49 16.81
C LYS A 142 2.75 -12.34 15.98
N CYS A 143 3.88 -12.59 15.31
CA CYS A 143 4.44 -11.68 14.33
C CYS A 143 3.86 -11.97 12.93
N TYR A 144 3.23 -10.98 12.32
CA TYR A 144 2.67 -11.06 10.96
C TYR A 144 3.69 -10.72 9.88
N ARG A 145 4.66 -9.85 10.19
CA ARG A 145 5.66 -9.40 9.23
C ARG A 145 6.90 -8.86 9.92
N CYS A 146 8.07 -9.29 9.46
CA CYS A 146 9.32 -8.56 9.64
C CYS A 146 9.55 -7.73 8.37
N LYS A 147 9.70 -6.41 8.49
CA LYS A 147 10.18 -5.58 7.38
C LYS A 147 11.68 -5.38 7.56
N PRO A 148 12.52 -5.90 6.63
CA PRO A 148 13.94 -5.61 6.61
C PRO A 148 14.17 -4.11 6.75
N GLY A 149 14.92 -3.70 7.77
CA GLY A 149 15.36 -2.33 7.94
C GLY A 149 16.04 -1.89 6.64
N ARG A 150 15.65 -0.74 6.10
CA ARG A 150 16.39 -0.15 4.97
C ARG A 150 17.79 0.15 5.49
N SER A 151 18.76 -0.71 5.20
CA SER A 151 20.17 -0.37 5.35
C SER A 151 20.42 0.85 4.45
N GLY A 152 20.60 2.02 5.06
CA GLY A 152 21.08 3.20 4.35
C GLY A 152 22.34 2.81 3.58
N ARG A 153 22.33 3.07 2.27
CA ARG A 153 23.55 3.15 1.49
C ARG A 153 24.16 4.53 1.67
#